data_AF-A0AAE0ERA5-F1
#
_entry.id   AF-A0AAE0ERA5-F1
#
_cell.length_a   1.000
_cell.length_b   1.000
_cell.length_c   1.000
_cell.angle_alpha   90.00
_cell.angle_beta   90.00
_cell.angle_gamma   90.00
#
_symmetry.space_group_name_H-M   'P 1'
#
loop_
_entity.id
_entity.type
_entity.pdbx_description
1 polymer ?
#
loop_
_entity_poly.entity_id
_entity_poly.type
_entity_poly.pdbx_seq_one_letter_code
_entity_poly.pdbx_strand_id
1 'polypeptide(L)'
;MISCKFCVGGYNGAPPTPVKRLQAAPFPFKSMYRQRDLMYTANTKTGWSRNKARAQRCSGVRASQDGVEAAKRQMIQDTADNLSSRVYKIGYMPAGYNLREIEITDDVEAVRVEVGIVGERKREDFAMIKRLPPPSVLIEVTMSQPMGIIFEPDSMGLVRVAELMPDSAAFRAAAVAKLNQNSESTTVEGDVLRAFTATVIDYENAKGAIVGDLTGTVRRVVLYGADNQRWASVQNALRQGRIADGEVSLILERPLDASPAVKWEPEAPAEKQMTEEMTAGAADAAAAGRAFADTPSVNPMGSAESVDFSSFPKKGHWLIQSLD
;
A
#
# COMPACT_ATOMS: atom_id res chain seq x y z
N MET A 1 -9.58 -16.49 -52.72
CA MET A 1 -10.82 -15.80 -52.28
C MET A 1 -11.66 -16.80 -51.51
N ILE A 2 -11.63 -16.73 -50.18
CA ILE A 2 -12.35 -17.67 -49.30
C ILE A 2 -13.52 -16.89 -48.70
N SER A 3 -14.74 -17.30 -49.05
CA SER A 3 -15.99 -16.72 -48.60
C SER A 3 -16.42 -17.41 -47.30
N CYS A 4 -16.46 -16.66 -46.20
CA CYS A 4 -17.06 -17.10 -44.94
C CYS A 4 -18.52 -16.64 -44.87
N LYS A 5 -19.42 -17.63 -44.80
CA LYS A 5 -20.86 -17.49 -44.53
C LYS A 5 -21.06 -17.17 -43.04
N PHE A 6 -21.62 -16.00 -42.73
CA PHE A 6 -22.13 -15.67 -41.40
C PHE A 6 -23.55 -16.22 -41.24
N CYS A 7 -23.76 -17.10 -40.26
CA CYS A 7 -25.09 -17.48 -39.77
C CYS A 7 -25.50 -16.48 -38.68
N VAL A 8 -26.60 -15.77 -38.91
CA VAL A 8 -27.26 -14.90 -37.94
C VAL A 8 -28.21 -15.75 -37.09
N GLY A 9 -27.86 -16.01 -35.84
CA GLY A 9 -28.74 -16.62 -34.85
C GLY A 9 -29.53 -15.54 -34.12
N GLY A 10 -30.85 -15.49 -34.34
CA GLY A 10 -31.78 -14.60 -33.64
C GLY A 10 -32.08 -15.11 -32.24
N TYR A 11 -31.82 -14.27 -31.22
CA TYR A 11 -32.29 -14.49 -29.86
C TYR A 11 -33.65 -13.79 -29.66
N ASN A 12 -34.69 -14.59 -29.40
CA ASN A 12 -35.98 -14.11 -28.91
C ASN A 12 -35.85 -13.80 -27.41
N GLY A 13 -35.70 -12.51 -27.09
CA GLY A 13 -35.67 -12.01 -25.71
C GLY A 13 -37.08 -11.92 -25.13
N ALA A 14 -37.32 -12.62 -24.01
CA ALA A 14 -38.49 -12.42 -23.16
C ALA A 14 -38.44 -11.03 -22.50
N PRO A 15 -39.59 -10.38 -22.26
CA PRO A 15 -39.62 -9.04 -21.68
C PRO A 15 -39.17 -9.03 -20.21
N PRO A 16 -38.40 -8.02 -19.76
CA PRO A 16 -37.95 -7.91 -18.38
C PRO A 16 -39.12 -7.57 -17.44
N THR A 17 -39.15 -8.25 -16.30
CA THR A 17 -40.08 -7.97 -15.20
C THR A 17 -39.68 -6.69 -14.45
N PRO A 18 -40.65 -5.92 -13.92
CA PRO A 18 -40.37 -4.66 -13.24
C PRO A 18 -39.72 -4.89 -11.86
N VAL A 19 -38.54 -4.32 -11.66
CA VAL A 19 -37.81 -4.31 -10.39
C VAL A 19 -38.53 -3.39 -9.39
N LYS A 20 -38.95 -3.94 -8.25
CA LYS A 20 -39.52 -3.18 -7.14
C LYS A 20 -38.46 -2.26 -6.53
N ARG A 21 -38.74 -0.95 -6.55
CA ARG A 21 -37.95 0.12 -5.94
C ARG A 21 -38.00 -0.03 -4.41
N LEU A 22 -36.96 -0.61 -3.81
CA LEU A 22 -36.77 -0.59 -2.36
C LEU A 22 -36.41 0.83 -1.92
N GLN A 23 -37.26 1.41 -1.07
CA GLN A 23 -37.02 2.69 -0.42
C GLN A 23 -35.89 2.53 0.60
N ALA A 24 -34.84 3.33 0.45
CA ALA A 24 -33.71 3.36 1.38
C ALA A 24 -34.16 3.98 2.72
N ALA A 25 -34.02 3.22 3.80
CA ALA A 25 -34.15 3.74 5.16
C ALA A 25 -32.89 4.55 5.54
N PRO A 26 -33.01 5.65 6.29
CA PRO A 26 -31.87 6.40 6.79
C PRO A 26 -31.17 5.62 7.92
N PHE A 27 -29.92 5.23 7.69
CA PHE A 27 -29.07 4.64 8.73
C PHE A 27 -28.59 5.70 9.73
N PRO A 28 -28.69 5.47 11.05
CA PRO A 28 -28.13 6.35 12.06
C PRO A 28 -26.69 5.91 12.38
N PHE A 29 -25.68 6.56 11.81
CA PHE A 29 -24.33 6.50 12.35
C PHE A 29 -24.18 7.58 13.44
N LYS A 30 -24.31 7.18 14.71
CA LYS A 30 -23.90 7.97 15.87
C LYS A 30 -22.92 7.18 16.73
N SER A 31 -21.90 7.90 17.17
CA SER A 31 -21.00 7.66 18.30
C SER A 31 -19.86 6.66 18.13
N MET A 32 -18.67 7.19 17.91
CA MET A 32 -17.56 7.15 18.88
C MET A 32 -16.58 8.28 18.53
N TYR A 33 -15.73 8.69 19.48
CA TYR A 33 -14.83 9.86 19.46
C TYR A 33 -15.46 11.21 19.88
N ARG A 34 -15.85 11.25 21.15
CA ARG A 34 -15.89 12.48 21.95
C ARG A 34 -14.87 12.31 23.08
N GLN A 35 -13.67 12.87 22.91
CA GLN A 35 -12.74 13.30 23.97
C GLN A 35 -11.34 13.46 23.38
N ARG A 36 -11.00 14.66 22.90
CA ARG A 36 -9.62 15.20 22.94
C ARG A 36 -9.52 16.67 22.55
N ASP A 37 -10.50 17.48 22.91
CA ASP A 37 -10.34 18.95 22.93
C ASP A 37 -10.25 19.39 24.38
N LEU A 38 -9.01 19.54 24.87
CA LEU A 38 -8.62 20.29 26.07
C LEU A 38 -7.15 19.92 26.37
N MET A 39 -6.17 20.55 25.71
CA MET A 39 -4.75 20.62 26.18
C MET A 39 -3.83 21.48 25.28
N TYR A 40 -4.28 22.61 24.72
CA TYR A 40 -3.33 23.58 24.11
C TYR A 40 -3.76 25.04 24.29
N THR A 41 -3.73 25.51 25.53
CA THR A 41 -3.73 26.96 25.83
C THR A 41 -2.81 27.25 27.01
N ALA A 42 -1.50 27.14 26.82
CA ALA A 42 -0.52 27.67 27.78
C ALA A 42 0.89 27.78 27.18
N ASN A 43 1.17 28.77 26.33
CA ASN A 43 2.48 29.46 26.34
C ASN A 43 2.60 30.63 25.34
N THR A 44 2.10 31.82 25.69
CA THR A 44 2.48 33.07 24.99
C THR A 44 2.53 34.29 25.93
N LYS A 45 2.88 34.10 27.22
CA LYS A 45 2.80 35.19 28.23
C LYS A 45 4.11 35.82 28.71
N THR A 46 5.27 35.57 28.08
CA THR A 46 6.56 36.07 28.62
C THR A 46 7.40 36.97 27.71
N GLY A 47 6.89 37.44 26.58
CA GLY A 47 7.66 38.27 25.63
C GLY A 47 7.25 39.75 25.48
N TRP A 48 6.18 40.21 26.13
CA TRP A 48 5.50 41.46 25.75
C TRP A 48 5.57 42.60 26.79
N SER A 49 6.60 42.61 27.64
CA SER A 49 6.74 43.65 28.70
C SER A 49 7.92 44.62 28.54
N ARG A 50 8.84 44.43 27.57
CA ARG A 50 10.03 45.31 27.46
C ARG A 50 10.00 46.39 26.38
N ASN A 51 9.09 46.35 25.41
CA ASN A 51 9.05 47.36 24.32
C ASN A 51 8.04 48.50 24.49
N LYS A 52 7.32 48.58 25.62
CA LYS A 52 6.36 49.67 25.86
C LYS A 52 6.99 51.01 26.24
N ALA A 53 8.26 51.04 26.64
CA ALA A 53 8.91 52.24 27.16
C ALA A 53 9.59 53.13 26.10
N ARG A 54 9.70 52.70 24.83
CA ARG A 54 10.44 53.45 23.79
C ARG A 54 9.56 54.08 22.70
N ALA A 55 8.26 53.80 22.67
CA ALA A 55 7.35 54.29 21.64
C ALA A 55 6.56 55.56 22.02
N GLN A 56 6.95 56.26 23.09
CA GLN A 56 6.15 57.37 23.67
C GLN A 56 6.67 58.78 23.35
N ARG A 57 7.59 58.96 22.39
CA ARG A 57 8.17 60.28 22.07
C ARG A 57 8.13 60.72 20.60
N CYS A 58 7.33 60.07 19.74
CA CYS A 58 7.16 60.54 18.37
C CYS A 58 5.69 60.65 17.98
N SER A 59 5.33 61.86 17.56
CA SER A 59 4.15 62.27 16.78
C SER A 59 2.77 62.14 17.42
N GLY A 60 2.17 63.30 17.69
CA GLY A 60 0.75 63.49 17.99
C GLY A 60 -0.15 63.21 16.78
N VAL A 61 -0.25 61.95 16.39
CA VAL A 61 -1.35 61.45 15.56
C VAL A 61 -2.31 60.75 16.51
N ARG A 62 -3.40 61.43 16.90
CA ARG A 62 -4.57 60.75 17.46
C ARG A 62 -5.15 59.92 16.32
N ALA A 63 -4.60 58.72 16.11
CA ALA A 63 -5.35 57.70 15.39
C ALA A 63 -6.69 57.61 16.11
N SER A 64 -7.78 57.92 15.41
CA SER A 64 -9.12 57.76 15.96
C SER A 64 -9.21 56.32 16.48
N GLN A 65 -9.87 56.13 17.63
CA GLN A 65 -10.08 54.78 18.17
C GLN A 65 -10.67 53.84 17.11
N ASP A 66 -11.47 54.40 16.19
CA ASP A 66 -12.04 53.74 15.01
C ASP A 66 -10.99 53.15 14.07
N GLY A 67 -9.86 53.84 13.83
CA GLY A 67 -8.77 53.35 13.00
C GLY A 67 -8.04 52.15 13.62
N VAL A 68 -7.92 52.14 14.96
CA VAL A 68 -7.31 51.02 15.69
C VAL A 68 -8.23 49.81 15.70
N GLU A 69 -9.54 50.01 15.81
CA GLU A 69 -10.51 48.91 15.70
C GLU A 69 -10.57 48.33 14.29
N ALA A 70 -10.55 49.18 13.26
CA ALA A 70 -10.54 48.73 11.87
C ALA A 70 -9.31 47.87 11.55
N ALA A 71 -8.12 48.30 11.99
CA ALA A 71 -6.88 47.54 11.81
C ALA A 71 -6.91 46.18 12.54
N LYS A 72 -7.50 46.12 13.74
CA LYS A 72 -7.67 44.84 14.46
C LYS A 72 -8.63 43.89 13.74
N ARG A 73 -9.73 44.40 13.19
CA ARG A 73 -10.69 43.60 12.42
C ARG A 73 -10.03 43.04 11.15
N GLN A 74 -9.26 43.87 10.44
CA GLN A 74 -8.51 43.41 9.26
C GLN A 74 -7.51 42.32 9.62
N MET A 75 -6.72 42.49 10.68
CA MET A 75 -5.74 41.48 11.11
C MET A 75 -6.40 40.16 11.52
N ILE A 76 -7.56 40.19 12.17
CA ILE A 76 -8.33 38.98 12.52
C ILE A 76 -8.85 38.31 11.24
N GLN A 77 -9.35 39.08 10.28
CA GLN A 77 -9.83 38.56 9.00
C GLN A 77 -8.70 37.90 8.21
N ASP A 78 -7.56 38.57 8.06
CA ASP A 78 -6.40 38.03 7.34
C ASP A 78 -5.86 36.76 8.03
N THR A 79 -5.93 36.69 9.37
CA THR A 79 -5.55 35.49 10.14
C THR A 79 -6.55 34.36 9.94
N ALA A 80 -7.85 34.67 9.91
CA ALA A 80 -8.91 33.70 9.66
C ALA A 80 -8.85 33.16 8.22
N ASP A 81 -8.52 34.01 7.24
CA ASP A 81 -8.36 33.61 5.84
C ASP A 81 -7.07 32.80 5.61
N ASN A 82 -6.00 33.08 6.38
CA ASN A 82 -4.78 32.24 6.39
C ASN A 82 -5.02 30.89 7.11
N LEU A 83 -5.85 30.87 8.15
CA LEU A 83 -6.26 29.63 8.83
C LEU A 83 -7.27 28.81 8.02
N SER A 84 -8.16 29.46 7.26
CA SER A 84 -9.15 28.79 6.40
C SER A 84 -8.55 28.33 5.07
N SER A 85 -7.51 29.00 4.56
CA SER A 85 -6.69 28.47 3.46
C SER A 85 -5.75 27.34 3.92
N ARG A 86 -5.47 27.24 5.21
CA ARG A 86 -4.86 26.07 5.88
C ARG A 86 -5.89 25.07 6.40
N VAL A 87 -7.01 24.88 5.71
CA VAL A 87 -7.80 23.65 5.92
C VAL A 87 -6.92 22.51 5.47
N TYR A 88 -6.21 21.89 6.43
CA TYR A 88 -5.45 20.67 6.20
C TYR A 88 -6.40 19.66 5.59
N LYS A 89 -6.17 19.31 4.33
CA LYS A 89 -6.89 18.21 3.72
C LYS A 89 -6.31 16.95 4.38
N ILE A 90 -7.10 16.32 5.26
CA ILE A 90 -6.72 15.04 5.85
C ILE A 90 -6.83 14.00 4.73
N GLY A 91 -5.74 13.28 4.48
CA GLY A 91 -5.66 12.16 3.56
C GLY A 91 -5.45 10.84 4.30
N TYR A 92 -5.72 9.73 3.63
CA TYR A 92 -5.48 8.38 4.15
C TYR A 92 -4.28 7.76 3.44
N MET A 93 -3.27 7.37 4.22
CA MET A 93 -2.08 6.66 3.73
C MET A 93 -2.15 5.19 4.10
N PRO A 94 -2.03 4.27 3.13
CA PRO A 94 -2.06 2.84 3.44
C PRO A 94 -0.73 2.38 4.07
N ALA A 95 -0.83 1.57 5.12
CA ALA A 95 0.30 0.94 5.81
C ALA A 95 -0.06 -0.53 6.12
N GLY A 96 0.28 -1.43 5.19
CA GLY A 96 -0.32 -2.77 5.16
C GLY A 96 -1.82 -2.69 4.89
N TYR A 97 -2.63 -3.38 5.70
CA TYR A 97 -4.11 -3.32 5.64
C TYR A 97 -4.72 -2.17 6.45
N ASN A 98 -3.91 -1.37 7.14
CA ASN A 98 -4.38 -0.26 7.95
C ASN A 98 -4.28 1.06 7.17
N LEU A 99 -5.24 1.97 7.39
CA LEU A 99 -5.16 3.34 6.90
C LEU A 99 -4.69 4.25 8.03
N ARG A 100 -3.67 5.07 7.76
CA ARG A 100 -3.19 6.11 8.66
C ARG A 100 -3.64 7.46 8.14
N GLU A 101 -4.25 8.26 9.01
CA GLU A 101 -4.55 9.66 8.71
C GLU A 101 -3.26 10.47 8.61
N ILE A 102 -3.11 11.22 7.53
CA ILE A 102 -1.98 12.12 7.28
C ILE A 102 -2.48 13.48 6.84
N GLU A 103 -1.75 14.53 7.20
CA GLU A 103 -1.97 15.87 6.67
C GLU A 103 -1.36 15.93 5.26
N ILE A 104 -2.14 16.36 4.27
CA ILE A 104 -1.65 16.53 2.90
C ILE A 104 -0.74 17.77 2.87
N THR A 105 0.56 17.53 2.79
CA THR A 105 1.62 18.53 2.56
C THR A 105 2.02 18.55 1.08
N ASP A 106 2.91 19.47 0.68
CA ASP A 106 3.38 19.57 -0.72
C ASP A 106 4.11 18.31 -1.24
N ASP A 107 4.62 17.47 -0.32
CA ASP A 107 5.30 16.20 -0.64
C ASP A 107 4.33 15.00 -0.76
N VAL A 108 3.03 15.25 -0.54
CA VAL A 108 1.98 14.24 -0.56
C VAL A 108 1.21 14.34 -1.87
N GLU A 109 1.25 13.28 -2.66
CA GLU A 109 0.48 13.18 -3.90
C GLU A 109 -0.79 12.36 -3.66
N ALA A 110 -1.92 12.84 -4.21
CA ALA A 110 -3.20 12.17 -4.09
C ALA A 110 -3.40 11.20 -5.25
N VAL A 111 -3.67 9.93 -4.94
CA VAL A 111 -3.89 8.86 -5.92
C VAL A 111 -5.32 8.34 -5.74
N ARG A 112 -6.06 8.22 -6.84
CA ARG A 112 -7.45 7.78 -6.83
C ARG A 112 -7.52 6.30 -7.18
N VAL A 113 -8.02 5.45 -6.29
CA VAL A 113 -8.08 3.99 -6.52
C VAL A 113 -9.47 3.45 -6.28
N GLU A 114 -9.85 2.43 -7.05
CA GLU A 114 -11.10 1.69 -6.89
C GLU A 114 -11.00 0.64 -5.77
N VAL A 115 -11.65 0.92 -4.65
CA VAL A 115 -11.73 0.03 -3.47
C VAL A 115 -13.19 -0.19 -3.07
N GLY A 116 -13.51 -1.25 -2.33
CA GLY A 116 -14.87 -1.54 -1.91
C GLY A 116 -15.22 -3.04 -1.96
N ILE A 117 -16.50 -3.36 -1.94
CA ILE A 117 -16.95 -4.76 -2.05
C ILE A 117 -16.69 -5.25 -3.48
N VAL A 118 -16.30 -6.51 -3.65
CA VAL A 118 -16.14 -7.11 -4.99
C VAL A 118 -17.46 -7.00 -5.76
N GLY A 119 -17.44 -6.33 -6.92
CA GLY A 119 -18.62 -6.00 -7.73
C GLY A 119 -19.22 -4.61 -7.48
N GLU A 120 -18.93 -3.99 -6.34
CA GLU A 120 -19.42 -2.65 -5.94
C GLU A 120 -18.27 -1.75 -5.46
N ARG A 121 -17.26 -1.58 -6.33
CA ARG A 121 -16.09 -0.75 -6.05
C ARG A 121 -16.43 0.74 -6.22
N LYS A 122 -15.80 1.59 -5.42
CA LYS A 122 -15.89 3.05 -5.49
C LYS A 122 -14.49 3.64 -5.58
N ARG A 123 -14.37 4.74 -6.33
CA ARG A 123 -13.12 5.50 -6.41
C ARG A 123 -12.96 6.30 -5.13
N GLU A 124 -11.89 6.03 -4.39
CA GLU A 124 -11.49 6.77 -3.20
C GLU A 124 -10.13 7.42 -3.43
N ASP A 125 -9.93 8.61 -2.87
CA ASP A 125 -8.68 9.36 -2.96
C ASP A 125 -7.80 9.00 -1.76
N PHE A 126 -6.61 8.46 -2.02
CA PHE A 126 -5.58 8.13 -1.04
C PHE A 126 -4.41 9.10 -1.14
N ALA A 127 -3.72 9.31 -0.03
CA ALA A 127 -2.61 10.24 0.05
C ALA A 127 -1.31 9.45 0.22
N MET A 128 -0.32 9.71 -0.63
CA MET A 128 0.96 8.99 -0.64
C MET A 128 2.15 9.94 -0.60
N ILE A 129 3.10 9.62 0.28
CA ILE A 129 4.36 10.35 0.41
C ILE A 129 5.36 9.73 -0.58
N LYS A 130 6.01 10.52 -1.42
CA LYS A 130 7.08 10.03 -2.32
C LYS A 130 8.29 9.54 -1.52
N ARG A 131 8.91 8.45 -1.96
CA ARG A 131 10.04 7.80 -1.25
C ARG A 131 11.33 7.85 -2.05
N LEU A 132 11.23 7.92 -3.37
CA LEU A 132 12.37 8.12 -4.23
C LEU A 132 12.83 9.59 -4.17
N PRO A 133 14.13 9.85 -4.37
CA PRO A 133 14.63 11.21 -4.53
C PRO A 133 13.93 11.92 -5.70
N PRO A 134 13.56 13.20 -5.56
CA PRO A 134 13.01 13.97 -6.66
C PRO A 134 14.05 14.13 -7.78
N PRO A 135 13.64 14.08 -9.07
CA PRO A 135 12.26 14.01 -9.54
C PRO A 135 11.70 12.58 -9.61
N SER A 136 10.56 12.33 -8.95
CA SER A 136 9.81 11.06 -9.03
C SER A 136 8.31 11.30 -9.19
N VAL A 137 7.60 10.34 -9.82
CA VAL A 137 6.17 10.41 -10.12
C VAL A 137 5.47 9.14 -9.65
N LEU A 138 4.29 9.28 -9.06
CA LEU A 138 3.41 8.16 -8.77
C LEU A 138 2.57 7.82 -10.00
N ILE A 139 2.49 6.53 -10.29
CA ILE A 139 1.80 5.99 -11.45
C ILE A 139 0.79 4.96 -10.96
N GLU A 140 -0.46 5.11 -11.39
CA GLU A 140 -1.52 4.14 -11.20
C GLU A 140 -1.59 3.22 -12.43
N VAL A 141 -1.40 1.92 -12.23
CA VAL A 141 -1.51 0.92 -13.29
C VAL A 141 -2.60 -0.08 -12.90
N THR A 142 -3.67 -0.14 -13.69
CA THR A 142 -4.75 -1.12 -13.49
C THR A 142 -4.66 -2.21 -14.54
N MET A 143 -4.68 -3.48 -14.13
CA MET A 143 -4.57 -4.63 -15.01
C MET A 143 -5.30 -5.87 -14.49
N SER A 144 -5.63 -6.80 -15.38
CA SER A 144 -6.26 -8.08 -15.04
C SER A 144 -5.25 -9.10 -14.51
N GLN A 145 -5.73 -10.07 -13.73
CA GLN A 145 -4.93 -11.22 -13.28
C GLN A 145 -5.00 -12.37 -14.31
N PRO A 146 -3.92 -13.15 -14.52
CA PRO A 146 -2.58 -12.99 -13.94
C PRO A 146 -1.79 -11.83 -14.58
N MET A 147 -1.11 -11.04 -13.75
CA MET A 147 -0.40 -9.83 -14.20
C MET A 147 0.89 -10.15 -14.99
N GLY A 148 1.62 -11.17 -14.55
CA GLY A 148 2.92 -11.55 -15.10
C GLY A 148 4.06 -10.57 -14.79
N ILE A 149 4.08 -10.04 -13.58
CA ILE A 149 5.13 -9.15 -13.07
C ILE A 149 5.92 -9.90 -11.99
N ILE A 150 7.24 -9.87 -12.07
CA ILE A 150 8.14 -10.37 -11.03
C ILE A 150 8.53 -9.18 -10.14
N PHE A 151 8.31 -9.32 -8.84
CA PHE A 151 8.67 -8.34 -7.83
C PHE A 151 9.80 -8.89 -6.96
N GLU A 152 10.77 -8.04 -6.63
CA GLU A 152 11.88 -8.37 -5.74
C GLU A 152 12.13 -7.26 -4.70
N PRO A 153 12.59 -7.62 -3.49
CA PRO A 153 13.01 -6.64 -2.51
C PRO A 153 14.38 -6.03 -2.88
N ASP A 154 14.47 -4.72 -2.71
CA ASP A 154 15.69 -3.93 -2.79
C ASP A 154 16.43 -3.96 -1.44
N SER A 155 17.74 -3.73 -1.48
CA SER A 155 18.62 -3.46 -0.33
C SER A 155 18.07 -2.40 0.65
N MET A 156 17.25 -1.46 0.17
CA MET A 156 16.59 -0.43 0.97
C MET A 156 15.27 -0.90 1.62
N GLY A 157 14.90 -2.17 1.47
CA GLY A 157 13.62 -2.72 1.95
C GLY A 157 12.40 -2.26 1.14
N LEU A 158 12.61 -1.69 -0.05
CA LEU A 158 11.56 -1.32 -0.99
C LEU A 158 11.28 -2.51 -1.93
N VAL A 159 10.06 -2.63 -2.43
CA VAL A 159 9.72 -3.68 -3.42
C VAL A 159 9.79 -3.07 -4.82
N ARG A 160 10.53 -3.69 -5.74
CA ARG A 160 10.68 -3.22 -7.12
C ARG A 160 10.14 -4.21 -8.13
N VAL A 161 9.73 -3.68 -9.29
CA VAL A 161 9.46 -4.47 -10.49
C VAL A 161 10.80 -4.95 -11.03
N ALA A 162 11.07 -6.25 -10.92
CA ALA A 162 12.35 -6.82 -11.34
C ALA A 162 12.35 -7.17 -12.83
N GLU A 163 11.33 -7.89 -13.27
CA GLU A 163 11.20 -8.38 -14.63
C GLU A 163 9.72 -8.51 -15.01
N LEU A 164 9.41 -8.26 -16.28
CA LEU A 164 8.09 -8.53 -16.86
C LEU A 164 8.13 -9.88 -17.59
N MET A 165 7.27 -10.82 -17.20
CA MET A 165 7.23 -12.15 -17.81
C MET A 165 6.91 -12.03 -19.32
N PRO A 166 7.66 -12.72 -20.20
CA PRO A 166 7.31 -12.81 -21.62
C PRO A 166 5.87 -13.29 -21.80
N ASP A 167 5.18 -12.78 -22.82
CA ASP A 167 3.78 -13.10 -23.14
C ASP A 167 2.74 -12.73 -22.06
N SER A 168 3.12 -12.00 -21.02
CA SER A 168 2.17 -11.48 -20.04
C SER A 168 1.40 -10.25 -20.54
N ALA A 169 0.29 -9.93 -19.86
CA ALA A 169 -0.45 -8.70 -20.11
C ALA A 169 0.40 -7.47 -19.82
N ALA A 170 1.18 -7.48 -18.72
CA ALA A 170 2.09 -6.40 -18.37
C ALA A 170 3.19 -6.19 -19.42
N PHE A 171 3.81 -7.27 -19.92
CA PHE A 171 4.82 -7.19 -20.97
C PHE A 171 4.26 -6.61 -22.28
N ARG A 172 3.06 -7.05 -22.70
CA ARG A 172 2.39 -6.50 -23.88
C ARG A 172 2.05 -5.02 -23.71
N ALA A 173 1.54 -4.62 -22.54
CA ALA A 173 1.23 -3.23 -22.24
C ALA A 173 2.50 -2.35 -22.29
N ALA A 174 3.58 -2.80 -21.66
CA ALA A 174 4.88 -2.12 -21.69
C ALA A 174 5.45 -2.00 -23.12
N ALA A 175 5.34 -3.06 -23.93
CA ALA A 175 5.76 -3.03 -25.32
C ALA A 175 4.95 -2.01 -26.16
N VAL A 176 3.64 -1.93 -25.95
CA VAL A 176 2.77 -0.94 -26.60
C VAL A 176 3.10 0.48 -26.15
N ALA A 177 3.32 0.70 -24.85
CA ALA A 177 3.74 1.99 -24.30
C ALA A 177 5.08 2.46 -24.89
N LYS A 178 6.04 1.54 -25.05
CA LYS A 178 7.33 1.82 -25.70
C LYS A 178 7.17 2.30 -27.14
N LEU A 179 6.21 1.75 -27.89
CA LEU A 179 5.90 2.19 -29.25
C LEU A 179 5.21 3.56 -29.27
N ASN A 180 4.31 3.82 -28.32
CA ASN A 180 3.52 5.05 -28.24
C ASN A 180 4.27 6.23 -27.59
N GLN A 181 5.45 6.00 -27.03
CA GLN A 181 6.18 6.97 -26.19
C GLN A 181 5.37 7.47 -24.98
N ASN A 182 4.33 6.72 -24.58
CA ASN A 182 3.51 7.01 -23.41
C ASN A 182 3.72 5.90 -22.37
N SER A 183 4.63 6.15 -21.44
CA SER A 183 4.93 5.23 -20.34
C SER A 183 4.12 5.49 -19.08
N GLU A 184 3.27 6.52 -19.05
CA GLU A 184 2.62 7.01 -17.82
C GLU A 184 1.62 6.02 -17.23
N SER A 185 1.10 5.08 -18.02
CA SER A 185 0.06 4.14 -17.58
C SER A 185 0.52 2.67 -17.58
N THR A 186 1.81 2.41 -17.73
CA THR A 186 2.35 1.06 -17.85
C THR A 186 3.48 0.80 -16.88
N THR A 187 3.56 -0.42 -16.36
CA THR A 187 4.68 -0.88 -15.53
C THR A 187 5.97 -0.94 -16.32
N VAL A 188 7.06 -0.45 -15.72
CA VAL A 188 8.42 -0.54 -16.25
C VAL A 188 9.32 -1.20 -15.20
N GLU A 189 10.34 -1.92 -15.66
CA GLU A 189 11.36 -2.51 -14.79
C GLU A 189 12.08 -1.42 -13.97
N GLY A 190 12.25 -1.67 -12.68
CA GLY A 190 12.83 -0.73 -11.72
C GLY A 190 11.81 0.17 -11.00
N ASP A 191 10.55 0.21 -11.44
CA ASP A 191 9.47 0.91 -10.72
C ASP A 191 9.34 0.37 -9.29
N VAL A 192 9.10 1.25 -8.31
CA VAL A 192 8.93 0.86 -6.90
C VAL A 192 7.46 0.65 -6.59
N LEU A 193 7.09 -0.53 -6.11
CA LEU A 193 5.75 -0.83 -5.63
C LEU A 193 5.48 -0.12 -4.30
N ARG A 194 4.58 0.87 -4.31
CA ARG A 194 4.18 1.64 -3.12
C ARG A 194 2.93 1.05 -2.47
N ALA A 195 1.96 0.68 -3.29
CA ALA A 195 0.73 0.05 -2.83
C ALA A 195 0.05 -0.71 -3.97
N PHE A 196 -0.91 -1.54 -3.63
CA PHE A 196 -1.75 -2.23 -4.61
C PHE A 196 -3.09 -2.62 -3.99
N THR A 197 -4.09 -2.85 -4.83
CA THR A 197 -5.36 -3.39 -4.35
C THR A 197 -5.22 -4.87 -4.00
N ALA A 198 -5.54 -5.23 -2.76
CA ALA A 198 -5.58 -6.61 -2.27
C ALA A 198 -7.01 -6.97 -1.85
N THR A 199 -7.35 -8.26 -1.88
CA THR A 199 -8.67 -8.73 -1.47
C THR A 199 -8.61 -9.31 -0.06
N VAL A 200 -9.45 -8.80 0.83
CA VAL A 200 -9.64 -9.28 2.20
C VAL A 200 -11.03 -9.89 2.32
N ILE A 201 -11.16 -10.94 3.12
CA ILE A 201 -12.45 -11.50 3.50
C ILE A 201 -12.91 -10.77 4.76
N ASP A 202 -13.98 -10.00 4.62
CA ASP A 202 -14.63 -9.29 5.70
C ASP A 202 -15.73 -10.18 6.29
N TYR A 203 -15.78 -10.27 7.61
CA TYR A 203 -16.74 -11.08 8.35
C TYR A 203 -17.68 -10.13 9.10
N GLU A 204 -18.89 -9.93 8.57
CA GLU A 204 -19.90 -9.08 9.23
C GLU A 204 -20.21 -9.57 10.66
N ASN A 205 -20.18 -10.89 10.86
CA ASN A 205 -20.36 -11.51 12.17
C ASN A 205 -19.09 -12.26 12.61
N ALA A 206 -18.20 -11.55 13.31
CA ALA A 206 -16.98 -12.13 13.86
C ALA A 206 -17.22 -13.37 14.76
N LYS A 207 -18.38 -13.47 15.44
CA LYS A 207 -18.71 -14.64 16.27
C LYS A 207 -19.08 -15.86 15.42
N GLY A 208 -19.77 -15.65 14.30
CA GLY A 208 -20.12 -16.72 13.35
C GLY A 208 -18.88 -17.34 12.71
N ALA A 209 -17.89 -16.50 12.36
CA ALA A 209 -16.63 -16.94 11.78
C ALA A 209 -15.87 -17.94 12.67
N ILE A 210 -15.90 -17.76 14.00
CA ILE A 210 -15.26 -18.67 14.96
C ILE A 210 -15.95 -20.04 14.99
N VAL A 211 -17.27 -20.09 14.76
CA VAL A 211 -18.08 -21.31 14.74
C VAL A 211 -18.05 -21.99 13.36
N GLY A 212 -17.35 -21.42 12.38
CA GLY A 212 -17.29 -21.92 11.01
C GLY A 212 -18.51 -21.54 10.16
N ASP A 213 -19.36 -20.64 10.65
CA ASP A 213 -20.43 -20.05 9.85
C ASP A 213 -19.84 -18.97 8.94
N LEU A 214 -19.72 -19.29 7.66
CA LEU A 214 -19.26 -18.38 6.61
C LEU A 214 -20.42 -17.59 5.97
N THR A 215 -21.65 -17.72 6.50
CA THR A 215 -22.78 -16.95 6.00
C THR A 215 -22.55 -15.46 6.24
N GLY A 216 -22.62 -14.66 5.19
CA GLY A 216 -22.35 -13.22 5.26
C GLY A 216 -20.87 -12.83 5.15
N THR A 217 -19.97 -13.75 4.75
CA THR A 217 -18.62 -13.33 4.36
C THR A 217 -18.66 -12.55 3.06
N VAL A 218 -18.08 -11.35 3.07
CA VAL A 218 -18.00 -10.48 1.89
C VAL A 218 -16.55 -10.27 1.53
N ARG A 219 -16.20 -10.48 0.26
CA ARG A 219 -14.86 -10.15 -0.24
C ARG A 219 -14.79 -8.65 -0.50
N ARG A 220 -13.82 -7.99 0.11
CA ARG A 220 -13.57 -6.55 -0.02
C ARG A 220 -12.21 -6.32 -0.66
N VAL A 221 -12.17 -5.51 -1.70
CA VAL A 221 -10.95 -4.96 -2.29
C VAL A 221 -10.54 -3.75 -1.47
N VAL A 222 -9.34 -3.78 -0.91
CA VAL A 222 -8.75 -2.72 -0.08
C VAL A 222 -7.40 -2.32 -0.65
N LEU A 223 -6.97 -1.09 -0.40
CA LEU A 223 -5.64 -0.65 -0.79
C LEU A 223 -4.61 -1.11 0.26
N TYR A 224 -3.72 -2.00 -0.15
CA TYR A 224 -2.61 -2.49 0.68
C TYR A 224 -1.36 -1.65 0.45
N GLY A 225 -0.81 -1.05 1.51
CA GLY A 225 0.43 -0.28 1.44
C GLY A 225 1.64 -1.19 1.58
N ALA A 226 2.53 -1.22 0.58
CA ALA A 226 3.74 -2.06 0.58
C ALA A 226 4.90 -1.44 1.37
N ASP A 227 4.82 -0.14 1.65
CA ASP A 227 5.88 0.58 2.35
C ASP A 227 6.16 0.06 3.76
N ASN A 228 7.44 -0.16 4.06
CA ASN A 228 7.95 -0.68 5.33
C ASN A 228 7.31 -2.02 5.76
N GLN A 229 6.71 -2.76 4.82
CA GLN A 229 6.16 -4.08 5.08
C GLN A 229 7.22 -5.15 4.85
N ARG A 230 7.16 -6.24 5.62
CA ARG A 230 8.01 -7.41 5.36
C ARG A 230 7.67 -8.01 4.00
N TRP A 231 8.67 -8.41 3.24
CA TRP A 231 8.49 -8.98 1.90
C TRP A 231 7.48 -10.14 1.87
N ALA A 232 7.56 -11.07 2.83
CA ALA A 232 6.61 -12.17 2.95
C ALA A 232 5.15 -11.72 3.11
N SER A 233 4.90 -10.58 3.76
CA SER A 233 3.56 -10.02 3.90
C SER A 233 3.04 -9.45 2.58
N VAL A 234 3.91 -8.75 1.84
CA VAL A 234 3.59 -8.22 0.50
C VAL A 234 3.25 -9.36 -0.46
N GLN A 235 4.07 -10.42 -0.47
CA GLN A 235 3.82 -11.63 -1.27
C GLN A 235 2.48 -12.29 -0.92
N ASN A 236 2.18 -12.43 0.36
CA ASN A 236 0.91 -13.02 0.80
C ASN A 236 -0.29 -12.17 0.36
N ALA A 237 -0.21 -10.84 0.48
CA ALA A 237 -1.27 -9.94 0.03
C ALA A 237 -1.46 -9.99 -1.50
N LEU A 238 -0.37 -10.07 -2.29
CA LEU A 238 -0.46 -10.25 -3.75
C LEU A 238 -1.10 -11.59 -4.14
N ARG A 239 -0.83 -12.66 -3.38
CA ARG A 239 -1.37 -14.01 -3.63
C ARG A 239 -2.84 -14.18 -3.28
N GLN A 240 -3.41 -13.31 -2.44
CA GLN A 240 -4.80 -13.44 -1.98
C GLN A 240 -5.83 -13.08 -3.06
N GLY A 241 -5.44 -12.31 -4.07
CA GLY A 241 -6.30 -11.92 -5.17
C GLY A 241 -6.69 -13.13 -6.04
N ARG A 242 -7.95 -13.15 -6.48
CA ARG A 242 -8.47 -14.12 -7.44
C ARG A 242 -8.90 -13.41 -8.72
N ILE A 243 -8.90 -14.14 -9.84
CA ILE A 243 -9.39 -13.63 -11.12
C ILE A 243 -10.84 -13.13 -11.01
N ALA A 244 -11.68 -13.81 -10.21
CA ALA A 244 -13.07 -13.43 -9.97
C ALA A 244 -13.23 -12.10 -9.20
N ASP A 245 -12.18 -11.62 -8.52
CA ASP A 245 -12.26 -10.35 -7.79
C ASP A 245 -12.23 -9.15 -8.74
N GLY A 246 -11.70 -9.32 -9.96
CA GLY A 246 -11.59 -8.30 -11.00
C GLY A 246 -10.16 -7.80 -11.22
N GLU A 247 -10.03 -6.61 -11.78
CA GLU A 247 -8.72 -5.98 -12.03
C GLU A 247 -8.03 -5.56 -10.73
N VAL A 248 -6.70 -5.54 -10.77
CA VAL A 248 -5.81 -5.08 -9.70
C VAL A 248 -5.22 -3.74 -10.10
N SER A 249 -5.31 -2.75 -9.22
CA SER A 249 -4.61 -1.48 -9.36
C SER A 249 -3.32 -1.49 -8.56
N LEU A 250 -2.21 -1.23 -9.22
CA LEU A 250 -0.88 -1.07 -8.65
C LEU A 250 -0.56 0.43 -8.59
N ILE A 251 -0.06 0.91 -7.46
CA ILE A 251 0.51 2.24 -7.33
C ILE A 251 2.02 2.09 -7.27
N LEU A 252 2.67 2.61 -8.30
CA LEU A 252 4.11 2.51 -8.52
C LEU A 252 4.73 3.91 -8.40
N GLU A 253 5.95 4.00 -7.90
CA GLU A 253 6.76 5.21 -7.95
C GLU A 253 7.88 5.03 -8.96
N ARG A 254 7.93 5.94 -9.94
CA ARG A 254 8.94 5.94 -10.99
C ARG A 254 9.90 7.12 -10.81
N PRO A 255 11.22 6.89 -10.85
CA PRO A 255 12.18 7.98 -10.99
C PRO A 255 12.07 8.59 -12.41
N LEU A 256 11.94 9.92 -12.50
CA LEU A 256 11.89 10.63 -13.80
C LEU A 256 13.28 10.72 -14.44
N ASP A 257 14.32 10.81 -13.63
CA ASP A 257 15.67 10.81 -14.14
C ASP A 257 15.99 9.40 -14.67
N ALA A 258 16.13 9.31 -15.99
CA ALA A 258 16.58 8.12 -16.72
C ALA A 258 18.04 7.73 -16.40
N SER A 259 18.66 8.36 -15.39
CA SER A 259 19.93 7.89 -14.84
C SER A 259 19.71 6.45 -14.42
N PRO A 260 20.37 5.52 -15.12
CA PRO A 260 19.87 4.18 -15.40
C PRO A 260 19.45 3.54 -14.09
N ALA A 261 18.14 3.34 -13.92
CA ALA A 261 17.47 2.60 -12.86
C ALA A 261 18.51 2.06 -11.89
N VAL A 262 18.97 2.93 -10.96
CA VAL A 262 20.24 2.78 -10.20
C VAL A 262 20.41 1.31 -9.97
N LYS A 263 21.33 0.67 -10.72
CA LYS A 263 21.38 -0.78 -10.93
C LYS A 263 21.09 -1.45 -9.60
N TRP A 264 19.82 -1.77 -9.37
CA TRP A 264 19.38 -2.00 -8.00
C TRP A 264 19.83 -3.42 -7.74
N GLU A 265 20.59 -3.60 -6.68
CA GLU A 265 21.11 -4.91 -6.37
C GLU A 265 20.01 -5.66 -5.62
N PRO A 266 19.48 -6.77 -6.19
CA PRO A 266 18.49 -7.56 -5.48
C PRO A 266 19.09 -7.99 -4.15
N GLU A 267 18.28 -7.94 -3.09
CA GLU A 267 18.71 -8.42 -1.79
C GLU A 267 19.19 -9.87 -1.94
N ALA A 268 20.46 -10.12 -1.61
CA ALA A 268 21.01 -11.46 -1.71
C ALA A 268 20.13 -12.42 -0.89
N PRO A 269 19.69 -13.55 -1.47
CA PRO A 269 18.75 -14.43 -0.78
C PRO A 269 19.32 -14.83 0.58
N ALA A 270 18.59 -14.53 1.65
CA ALA A 270 19.00 -14.73 3.04
C ALA A 270 19.41 -16.20 3.34
N GLU A 271 19.01 -17.15 2.49
CA GLU A 271 19.43 -18.55 2.55
C GLU A 271 20.95 -18.75 2.52
N LYS A 272 21.71 -17.86 1.87
CA LYS A 272 23.19 -17.95 1.92
C LYS A 272 23.76 -17.55 3.29
N GLN A 273 23.14 -16.59 3.98
CA GLN A 273 23.67 -16.07 5.24
C GLN A 273 23.50 -17.08 6.39
N MET A 274 22.35 -17.77 6.46
CA MET A 274 22.16 -18.79 7.51
C MET A 274 23.08 -20.01 7.32
N THR A 275 23.40 -20.36 6.07
CA THR A 275 24.29 -21.50 5.79
C THR A 275 25.75 -21.17 6.13
N GLU A 276 26.21 -19.94 5.91
CA GLU A 276 27.56 -19.50 6.32
C GLU A 276 27.69 -19.35 7.84
N GLU A 277 26.69 -18.80 8.54
CA GLU A 277 26.73 -18.72 10.01
C GLU A 277 26.66 -20.10 10.68
N MET A 278 25.82 -21.02 10.19
CA MET A 278 25.75 -22.37 10.76
C MET A 278 27.02 -23.18 10.48
N THR A 279 27.68 -22.98 9.34
CA THR A 279 28.95 -23.68 9.03
C THR A 279 30.15 -23.07 9.73
N ALA A 280 30.18 -21.74 9.93
CA ALA A 280 31.20 -21.08 10.75
C ALA A 280 31.10 -21.49 12.23
N GLY A 281 29.90 -21.60 12.79
CA GLY A 281 29.69 -22.11 14.15
C GLY A 281 30.05 -23.59 14.34
N ALA A 282 29.86 -24.42 13.30
CA ALA A 282 30.22 -25.84 13.34
C ALA A 282 31.75 -26.08 13.35
N ALA A 283 32.54 -25.20 12.75
CA ALA A 283 34.00 -25.30 12.76
C ALA A 283 34.59 -25.02 14.15
N ASP A 284 34.04 -24.04 14.88
CA ASP A 284 34.47 -23.73 16.26
C ASP A 284 34.00 -24.78 17.28
N ALA A 285 32.82 -25.37 17.10
CA ALA A 285 32.34 -26.46 17.95
C ALA A 285 33.18 -27.74 17.80
N ALA A 286 33.72 -28.02 16.61
CA ALA A 286 34.63 -29.15 16.38
C ALA A 286 35.99 -28.99 17.10
N ALA A 287 36.43 -27.75 17.38
CA ALA A 287 37.63 -27.49 18.17
C ALA A 287 37.39 -27.66 19.68
N ALA A 288 36.19 -27.30 20.18
CA ALA A 288 35.83 -27.43 21.60
C ALA A 288 35.44 -28.86 22.02
N GLY A 289 34.99 -29.71 21.09
CA GLY A 289 34.54 -31.08 21.36
C GLY A 289 35.63 -32.11 21.71
N ARG A 290 36.93 -31.75 21.66
CA ARG A 290 38.03 -32.68 22.01
C ARG A 290 38.31 -32.84 23.51
N ALA A 291 37.59 -32.13 24.38
CA ALA A 291 37.81 -32.16 25.83
C ALA A 291 36.78 -32.97 26.64
N PHE A 292 35.78 -33.59 25.99
CA PHE A 292 34.63 -34.23 26.69
C PHE A 292 34.41 -35.69 26.30
N ALA A 293 35.49 -36.43 26.03
CA ALA A 293 35.44 -37.86 25.71
C ALA A 293 35.77 -38.70 26.95
N ASP A 294 34.93 -38.68 27.99
CA ASP A 294 35.06 -39.61 29.13
C ASP A 294 33.73 -39.87 29.88
N THR A 295 32.57 -39.59 29.28
CA THR A 295 31.27 -39.90 29.91
C THR A 295 30.74 -41.26 29.46
N PRO A 296 30.49 -42.22 30.37
CA PRO A 296 29.98 -43.54 30.00
C PRO A 296 28.56 -43.47 29.43
N SER A 297 28.43 -44.08 28.25
CA SER A 297 27.21 -44.28 27.47
C SER A 297 26.14 -45.06 28.26
N VAL A 298 25.00 -44.42 28.53
CA VAL A 298 23.78 -45.08 28.95
C VAL A 298 22.87 -45.13 27.73
N ASN A 299 22.65 -46.33 27.19
CA ASN A 299 21.73 -46.59 26.07
C ASN A 299 20.27 -46.59 26.54
N PRO A 300 19.39 -45.71 26.04
CA PRO A 300 17.96 -45.99 26.05
C PRO A 300 17.60 -46.75 24.76
N MET A 301 17.19 -48.01 24.92
CA MET A 301 16.43 -48.75 23.92
C MET A 301 15.16 -47.96 23.56
N GLY A 302 15.02 -47.60 22.29
CA GLY A 302 13.82 -46.98 21.75
C GLY A 302 13.95 -46.87 20.23
N SER A 303 13.57 -47.93 19.54
CA SER A 303 13.51 -48.03 18.08
C SER A 303 12.54 -46.99 17.51
N ALA A 304 13.08 -45.94 16.91
CA ALA A 304 12.32 -45.01 16.07
C ALA A 304 12.63 -45.30 14.60
N GLU A 305 11.59 -45.60 13.83
CA GLU A 305 11.63 -45.81 12.39
C GLU A 305 12.12 -44.54 11.70
N SER A 306 13.17 -44.66 10.89
CA SER A 306 13.72 -43.57 10.08
C SER A 306 12.85 -43.35 8.83
N VAL A 307 12.22 -42.18 8.72
CA VAL A 307 11.54 -41.75 7.49
C VAL A 307 12.58 -41.14 6.54
N ASP A 308 12.68 -41.70 5.33
CA ASP A 308 13.59 -41.26 4.28
C ASP A 308 13.03 -40.02 3.55
N PHE A 309 13.70 -38.87 3.70
CA PHE A 309 13.33 -37.58 3.12
C PHE A 309 14.04 -37.26 1.80
N SER A 310 14.67 -38.24 1.15
CA SER A 310 15.51 -38.02 -0.04
C SER A 310 14.75 -37.69 -1.35
N SER A 311 13.42 -37.62 -1.35
CA SER A 311 12.60 -37.47 -2.57
C SER A 311 12.09 -36.06 -2.90
N PHE A 312 12.48 -35.01 -2.15
CA PHE A 312 12.03 -33.64 -2.47
C PHE A 312 12.86 -32.99 -3.61
N PRO A 313 12.23 -32.51 -4.71
CA PRO A 313 12.94 -31.89 -5.82
C PRO A 313 13.54 -30.53 -5.41
N LYS A 314 14.86 -30.39 -5.59
CA LYS A 314 15.71 -29.27 -5.10
C LYS A 314 15.62 -27.95 -5.88
N LYS A 315 14.64 -27.72 -6.76
CA LYS A 315 14.51 -26.44 -7.49
C LYS A 315 13.04 -26.09 -7.72
N GLY A 316 12.56 -25.11 -6.96
CA GLY A 316 11.21 -24.56 -7.08
C GLY A 316 11.06 -23.64 -8.29
N HIS A 317 10.76 -24.20 -9.45
CA HIS A 317 9.99 -23.49 -10.46
C HIS A 317 8.52 -23.72 -10.15
N TRP A 318 7.83 -22.69 -9.66
CA TRP A 318 6.40 -22.77 -9.36
C TRP A 318 5.62 -22.13 -10.50
N LEU A 319 5.34 -22.94 -11.52
CA LEU A 319 4.35 -22.64 -12.55
C LEU A 319 2.97 -22.81 -11.90
N ILE A 320 2.23 -21.73 -11.69
CA ILE A 320 0.81 -21.82 -11.32
C ILE A 320 0.08 -22.23 -12.60
N GLN A 321 -0.08 -23.54 -12.81
CA GLN A 321 -1.02 -24.04 -13.80
C GLN A 321 -2.43 -23.81 -13.25
N SER A 322 -3.23 -23.05 -13.98
CA SER A 322 -4.67 -23.03 -13.82
C SER A 322 -5.20 -24.45 -13.99
N LEU A 323 -5.79 -25.00 -12.94
CA LEU A 323 -6.71 -26.13 -13.09
C LEU A 323 -7.99 -25.57 -13.68
N ASP A 324 -8.23 -25.89 -14.95
CA ASP A 324 -9.56 -25.82 -15.58
C ASP A 324 -10.49 -26.89 -14.96
#